data_AF-A0A6A0II74-F1
#
_entry.id   AF-A0A6A0II74-F1
#
_cell.length_a   1.000
_cell.length_b   1.000
_cell.length_c   1.000
_cell.angle_alpha   90.00
_cell.angle_beta   90.00
_cell.angle_gamma   90.00
#
_symmetry.space_group_name_H-M   'P 1'
#
loop_
_entity.id
_entity.type
_entity.pdbx_description
1 polymer ?
#
loop_
_entity_poly.entity_id
_entity_poly.type
_entity_poly.pdbx_seq_one_letter_code
_entity_poly.pdbx_strand_id
1 'polypeptide(L)'
;MSGTYADGTPFDFTVCATPFLYAAVVSDLGTLAPYLSNTDRFFVSSGAPAASFAVTTTSPVVGESVSFTDTSTGSPTAWSWSFGDGGTSGSQNPGHAWSVAGTYTVTLTASNASGSSTASRTVTVASGGEAACTADATTLCLYGGRFKVRAAWKDYSGATGTARAQALTSDSGYFWFFDAANVELLAKMVNGCAWGSKLAVYVGGLTDVETTIQVTDTRDGTYREYQKPLGQKFTMVSDAPFSCP
;
A
#
# COMPACT_ATOMS: atom_id res chain seq x y z
N MET A 1 -3.78 22.07 -40.75
CA MET A 1 -3.49 20.99 -41.73
C MET A 1 -3.85 21.53 -43.11
N SER A 2 -3.02 21.26 -44.12
CA SER A 2 -3.20 21.71 -45.50
C SER A 2 -3.65 20.54 -46.38
N GLY A 3 -4.57 20.78 -47.30
CA GLY A 3 -5.03 19.81 -48.29
C GLY A 3 -5.25 20.45 -49.66
N THR A 4 -5.55 19.63 -50.66
CA THR A 4 -5.92 20.06 -52.01
C THR A 4 -7.19 19.35 -52.43
N TYR A 5 -8.15 20.10 -52.97
CA TYR A 5 -9.37 19.53 -53.54
C TYR A 5 -9.07 18.75 -54.84
N ALA A 6 -10.06 18.00 -55.35
CA ALA A 6 -9.93 17.22 -56.58
C ALA A 6 -9.66 18.08 -57.83
N ASP A 7 -9.96 19.38 -57.77
CA ASP A 7 -9.65 20.37 -58.82
C ASP A 7 -8.26 21.03 -58.63
N GLY A 8 -7.50 20.60 -57.62
CA GLY A 8 -6.16 21.12 -57.31
C GLY A 8 -6.14 22.40 -56.49
N THR A 9 -7.28 22.93 -56.06
CA THR A 9 -7.31 24.13 -55.21
C THR A 9 -6.80 23.81 -53.80
N PRO A 10 -5.79 24.55 -53.29
CA PRO A 10 -5.28 24.33 -51.94
C PRO A 10 -6.21 24.93 -50.90
N PHE A 11 -6.38 24.25 -49.77
CA PHE A 11 -7.11 24.77 -48.62
C PHE A 11 -6.35 24.51 -47.32
N ASP A 12 -6.48 25.45 -46.39
CA ASP A 12 -5.95 25.35 -45.05
C ASP A 12 -7.09 25.27 -44.04
N PHE A 13 -6.95 24.34 -43.09
CA PHE A 13 -7.84 24.22 -41.96
C PHE A 13 -7.07 24.41 -40.65
N THR A 14 -7.65 25.24 -39.78
CA THR A 14 -7.21 25.42 -38.39
C THR A 14 -8.17 24.68 -37.46
N VAL A 15 -7.67 23.64 -36.78
CA VAL A 15 -8.43 22.96 -35.72
C VAL A 15 -8.40 23.85 -34.48
N CYS A 16 -9.55 24.37 -34.05
CA CYS A 16 -9.69 24.89 -32.70
C CYS A 16 -10.14 23.75 -31.79
N ALA A 17 -9.23 23.24 -30.96
CA ALA A 17 -9.59 22.24 -29.94
C ALA A 17 -10.40 22.93 -28.83
N THR A 18 -11.67 22.55 -28.68
CA THR A 18 -12.45 22.85 -27.47
C THR A 18 -12.88 21.55 -26.82
N PRO A 19 -13.05 21.50 -25.49
CA PRO A 19 -13.30 20.25 -24.77
C PRO A 19 -14.64 19.56 -25.08
N PHE A 20 -15.56 20.18 -25.83
CA PHE A 20 -16.92 19.64 -26.00
C PHE A 20 -17.51 19.68 -27.42
N LEU A 21 -16.79 20.16 -28.44
CA LEU A 21 -17.30 20.12 -29.81
C LEU A 21 -16.16 20.18 -30.85
N TYR A 22 -16.07 19.16 -31.71
CA TYR A 22 -15.28 19.26 -32.94
C TYR A 22 -16.14 19.94 -34.00
N ALA A 23 -16.16 21.27 -34.01
CA ALA A 23 -16.64 22.02 -35.17
C ALA A 23 -15.42 22.47 -35.97
N ALA A 24 -15.27 21.97 -37.20
CA ALA A 24 -14.37 22.59 -38.16
C ALA A 24 -15.00 23.92 -38.59
N VAL A 25 -14.47 25.03 -38.11
CA VAL A 25 -14.82 26.34 -38.68
C VAL A 25 -13.97 26.51 -39.93
N VAL A 26 -14.57 26.28 -41.09
CA VAL A 26 -13.98 26.67 -42.36
C VAL A 26 -14.07 28.20 -42.40
N SER A 27 -12.93 28.88 -42.27
CA SER A 27 -12.87 30.35 -42.15
C SER A 27 -13.15 31.10 -43.46
N ASP A 28 -13.46 30.39 -44.55
CA ASP A 28 -13.83 30.98 -45.83
C ASP A 28 -15.06 30.27 -46.42
N LEU A 29 -16.24 30.59 -45.90
CA LEU A 29 -17.53 30.13 -46.44
C LEU A 29 -17.95 30.92 -47.69
N GLY A 30 -17.19 31.95 -48.10
CA GLY A 30 -17.59 32.83 -49.19
C GLY A 30 -17.51 32.18 -50.57
N THR A 31 -16.54 31.29 -50.77
CA THR A 31 -16.24 30.67 -52.08
C THR A 31 -16.64 29.20 -52.19
N LEU A 32 -16.96 28.54 -51.06
CA LEU A 32 -17.19 27.09 -50.99
C LEU A 32 -18.66 26.67 -50.92
N ALA A 33 -19.59 27.62 -50.88
CA ALA A 33 -21.04 27.34 -50.82
C ALA A 33 -21.58 26.42 -51.95
N PRO A 34 -21.09 26.46 -53.21
CA PRO A 34 -21.64 25.60 -54.27
C PRO A 34 -21.03 24.19 -54.35
N TYR A 35 -19.94 23.90 -53.62
CA TYR A 35 -19.22 22.62 -53.70
C TYR A 35 -19.38 21.73 -52.46
N LEU A 36 -19.91 22.26 -51.36
CA LEU A 36 -20.26 21.48 -50.19
C LEU A 36 -21.63 20.84 -50.40
N SER A 37 -21.64 19.55 -50.78
CA SER A 37 -22.83 18.74 -50.53
C SER A 37 -23.00 18.61 -49.01
N ASN A 38 -24.24 18.66 -48.51
CA ASN A 38 -24.58 18.57 -47.08
C ASN A 38 -24.23 17.21 -46.43
N THR A 39 -23.32 16.44 -47.04
CA THR A 39 -23.00 15.04 -46.77
C THR A 39 -21.51 14.75 -46.56
N ASP A 40 -20.61 15.72 -46.74
CA ASP A 40 -19.18 15.49 -46.48
C ASP A 40 -18.88 15.51 -44.97
N ARG A 41 -18.73 14.31 -44.40
CA ARG A 41 -18.35 14.11 -43.00
C ARG A 41 -16.83 14.09 -42.89
N PHE A 42 -16.24 15.15 -42.35
CA PHE A 42 -14.82 15.16 -41.98
C PHE A 42 -14.62 14.36 -40.69
N PHE A 43 -14.03 13.17 -40.77
CA PHE A 43 -13.70 12.37 -39.60
C PHE A 43 -12.32 12.78 -39.07
N VAL A 44 -12.29 13.46 -37.92
CA VAL A 44 -11.04 13.61 -37.15
C VAL A 44 -10.79 12.28 -36.45
N SER A 45 -9.86 11.49 -36.98
CA SER A 45 -9.39 10.26 -36.33
C SER A 45 -8.59 10.62 -35.08
N SER A 46 -9.18 10.50 -33.89
CA SER A 46 -8.38 10.49 -32.66
C SER A 46 -7.47 9.26 -32.69
N GLY A 47 -6.16 9.45 -32.56
CA GLY A 47 -5.20 8.36 -32.39
C GLY A 47 -5.52 7.51 -31.14
N ALA A 48 -4.79 6.42 -30.94
CA ALA A 48 -4.84 5.71 -29.67
C ALA A 48 -4.54 6.67 -28.50
N PRO A 49 -5.10 6.45 -27.30
CA PRO A 49 -4.85 7.34 -26.17
C PRO A 49 -3.35 7.40 -25.83
N ALA A 50 -2.90 8.49 -25.24
CA ALA A 50 -1.62 8.52 -24.53
C ALA A 50 -1.93 8.51 -23.03
N ALA A 51 -1.72 7.35 -22.40
CA ALA A 51 -2.10 7.14 -21.01
C ALA A 51 -1.24 7.97 -20.06
N SER A 52 -1.86 8.61 -19.08
CA SER A 52 -1.18 9.37 -18.02
C SER A 52 -2.10 9.52 -16.82
N PHE A 53 -1.55 9.59 -15.61
CA PHE A 53 -2.35 9.83 -14.41
C PHE A 53 -1.61 10.52 -13.26
N ALA A 54 -2.37 11.26 -12.48
CA ALA A 54 -1.97 11.83 -11.21
C ALA A 54 -2.43 10.95 -10.04
N VAL A 55 -1.71 11.05 -8.92
CA VAL A 55 -2.07 10.41 -7.64
C VAL A 55 -1.98 11.45 -6.55
N THR A 56 -2.84 11.31 -5.54
CA THR A 56 -2.85 12.20 -4.36
C THR A 56 -1.59 12.06 -3.51
N THR A 57 -1.05 10.85 -3.37
CA THR A 57 0.23 10.58 -2.71
C THR A 57 0.87 9.32 -3.27
N THR A 58 2.20 9.25 -3.25
CA THR A 58 2.97 8.02 -3.53
C THR A 58 3.46 7.33 -2.26
N SER A 59 3.11 7.86 -1.08
CA SER A 59 3.56 7.35 0.21
C SER A 59 2.43 7.31 1.25
N PRO A 60 1.30 6.62 0.96
CA PRO A 60 0.21 6.46 1.93
C PRO A 60 0.60 5.52 3.07
N VAL A 61 -0.16 5.54 4.16
CA VAL A 61 -0.14 4.47 5.16
C VAL A 61 -1.16 3.37 4.86
N VAL A 62 -1.00 2.17 5.42
CA VAL A 62 -1.95 1.06 5.28
C VAL A 62 -3.35 1.54 5.67
N GLY A 63 -4.33 1.23 4.83
CA GLY A 63 -5.72 1.66 4.98
C GLY A 63 -6.01 3.11 4.54
N GLU A 64 -5.01 3.91 4.22
CA GLU A 64 -5.21 5.24 3.63
C GLU A 64 -5.62 5.11 2.16
N SER A 65 -6.74 5.75 1.81
CA SER A 65 -7.25 5.75 0.44
C SER A 65 -6.51 6.76 -0.42
N VAL A 66 -5.83 6.28 -1.47
CA VAL A 66 -5.20 7.08 -2.51
C VAL A 66 -6.17 7.25 -3.66
N SER A 67 -6.45 8.51 -4.01
CA SER A 67 -7.21 8.85 -5.22
C SER A 67 -6.30 8.96 -6.44
N PHE A 68 -6.77 8.38 -7.55
CA PHE A 68 -6.12 8.38 -8.86
C PHE A 68 -6.95 9.23 -9.83
N THR A 69 -6.27 10.08 -10.59
CA THR A 69 -6.91 10.96 -11.57
C THR A 69 -6.33 10.72 -12.95
N ASP A 70 -7.18 10.30 -13.88
CA ASP A 70 -6.82 10.17 -15.28
C ASP A 70 -6.45 11.53 -15.88
N THR A 71 -5.32 11.58 -16.56
CA THR A 71 -4.82 12.75 -17.31
C THR A 71 -4.45 12.36 -18.74
N SER A 72 -4.98 11.24 -19.21
CA SER A 72 -4.70 10.70 -20.54
C SER A 72 -5.24 11.62 -21.63
N THR A 73 -4.53 11.67 -22.76
CA THR A 73 -4.98 12.39 -23.96
C THR A 73 -5.47 11.41 -25.03
N GLY A 74 -6.07 11.91 -26.12
CA GLY A 74 -6.57 11.06 -27.20
C GLY A 74 -7.98 10.49 -26.97
N SER A 75 -8.80 11.16 -26.15
CA SER A 75 -10.21 10.82 -25.92
C SER A 75 -10.45 9.34 -25.56
N PRO A 76 -9.86 8.84 -24.46
CA PRO A 76 -10.14 7.50 -23.97
C PRO A 76 -11.64 7.34 -23.66
N THR A 77 -12.16 6.14 -23.92
CA THR A 77 -13.55 5.74 -23.65
C THR A 77 -13.66 4.61 -22.62
N ALA A 78 -12.53 3.99 -22.25
CA ALA A 78 -12.47 2.96 -21.21
C ALA A 78 -11.13 3.01 -20.45
N TRP A 79 -11.18 2.61 -19.18
CA TRP A 79 -10.05 2.57 -18.25
C TRP A 79 -9.96 1.20 -17.59
N SER A 80 -8.74 0.73 -17.36
CA SER A 80 -8.45 -0.46 -16.57
C SER A 80 -7.27 -0.17 -15.67
N TRP A 81 -7.52 -0.26 -14.36
CA TRP A 81 -6.54 -0.06 -13.32
C TRP A 81 -6.12 -1.39 -12.71
N SER A 82 -4.83 -1.54 -12.44
CA SER A 82 -4.28 -2.55 -11.55
C SER A 82 -3.44 -1.85 -10.48
N PHE A 83 -3.72 -2.12 -9.21
CA PHE A 83 -3.06 -1.45 -8.09
C PHE A 83 -1.83 -2.20 -7.55
N GLY A 84 -1.47 -3.33 -8.19
CA GLY A 84 -0.27 -4.12 -7.86
C GLY A 84 -0.44 -5.09 -6.68
N ASP A 85 -1.59 -5.08 -6.00
CA ASP A 85 -1.96 -5.97 -4.88
C ASP A 85 -3.06 -6.98 -5.25
N GLY A 86 -3.43 -7.04 -6.54
CA GLY A 86 -4.58 -7.81 -7.04
C GLY A 86 -5.87 -6.99 -7.15
N GLY A 87 -5.92 -5.79 -6.58
CA GLY A 87 -7.03 -4.86 -6.75
C GLY A 87 -7.08 -4.28 -8.16
N THR A 88 -8.29 -4.07 -8.68
CA THR A 88 -8.52 -3.49 -10.02
C THR A 88 -9.70 -2.52 -10.01
N SER A 89 -9.79 -1.66 -11.04
CA SER A 89 -10.96 -0.79 -11.26
C SER A 89 -11.17 -0.49 -12.73
N GLY A 90 -12.44 -0.31 -13.13
CA GLY A 90 -12.83 0.19 -14.45
C GLY A 90 -13.26 1.67 -14.47
N SER A 91 -13.23 2.34 -13.31
CA SER A 91 -13.61 3.76 -13.20
C SER A 91 -12.50 4.66 -13.76
N GLN A 92 -12.86 5.81 -14.32
CA GLN A 92 -11.89 6.80 -14.80
C GLN A 92 -10.99 7.32 -13.66
N ASN A 93 -11.59 7.68 -12.52
CA ASN A 93 -10.89 8.25 -11.37
C ASN A 93 -11.19 7.43 -10.09
N PRO A 94 -10.56 6.27 -9.88
CA PRO A 94 -10.81 5.43 -8.70
C PRO A 94 -10.07 5.93 -7.44
N GLY A 95 -10.54 5.47 -6.29
CA GLY A 95 -9.76 5.43 -5.06
C GLY A 95 -9.34 3.98 -4.73
N HIS A 96 -8.18 3.80 -4.11
CA HIS A 96 -7.72 2.50 -3.63
C HIS A 96 -6.92 2.62 -2.33
N ALA A 97 -7.06 1.65 -1.44
CA ALA A 97 -6.30 1.56 -0.20
C ALA A 97 -5.68 0.17 -0.09
N TRP A 98 -4.43 0.09 0.36
CA TRP A 98 -3.71 -1.17 0.54
C TRP A 98 -3.84 -1.65 1.98
N SER A 99 -4.09 -2.95 2.14
CA SER A 99 -4.20 -3.61 3.45
C SER A 99 -2.85 -4.07 4.01
N VAL A 100 -1.81 -4.10 3.18
CA VAL A 100 -0.46 -4.54 3.53
C VAL A 100 0.53 -3.46 3.11
N ALA A 101 1.53 -3.21 3.95
CA ALA A 101 2.63 -2.31 3.60
C ALA A 101 3.54 -2.94 2.55
N GLY A 102 4.04 -2.14 1.64
CA GLY A 102 4.81 -2.65 0.51
C GLY A 102 5.01 -1.61 -0.58
N THR A 103 5.75 -2.00 -1.61
CA THR A 103 5.89 -1.19 -2.82
C THR A 103 5.07 -1.81 -3.94
N TYR A 104 4.17 -1.02 -4.50
CA TYR A 104 3.20 -1.45 -5.50
C TYR A 104 3.38 -0.66 -6.78
N THR A 105 3.30 -1.35 -7.93
CA THR A 105 3.28 -0.70 -9.24
C THR A 105 1.83 -0.57 -9.69
N VAL A 106 1.31 0.66 -9.62
CA VAL A 106 -0.02 0.99 -10.13
C VAL A 106 0.07 1.20 -11.64
N THR A 107 -0.86 0.60 -12.37
CA THR A 107 -0.91 0.66 -13.83
C THR A 107 -2.30 1.06 -14.30
N LEU A 108 -2.37 2.10 -15.13
CA LEU A 108 -3.55 2.52 -15.88
C LEU A 108 -3.39 2.07 -17.34
N THR A 109 -4.39 1.40 -17.88
CA THR A 109 -4.57 1.23 -19.32
C THR A 109 -5.80 2.02 -19.77
N ALA A 110 -5.60 2.98 -20.66
CA ALA A 110 -6.65 3.78 -21.26
C ALA A 110 -6.85 3.35 -22.73
N SER A 111 -8.10 3.18 -23.17
CA SER A 111 -8.41 2.71 -24.52
C SER A 111 -9.55 3.49 -25.19
N ASN A 112 -9.52 3.50 -26.51
CA ASN A 112 -10.59 3.97 -27.39
C ASN A 112 -10.69 3.03 -28.62
N ALA A 113 -11.52 3.37 -29.60
CA ALA A 113 -11.69 2.58 -30.82
C ALA A 113 -10.41 2.47 -31.68
N SER A 114 -9.47 3.39 -31.53
CA SER A 114 -8.21 3.44 -32.27
C SER A 114 -7.07 2.66 -31.60
N GLY A 115 -7.25 2.21 -30.35
CA GLY A 115 -6.26 1.42 -29.63
C GLY A 115 -6.20 1.71 -28.14
N SER A 116 -5.08 1.35 -27.50
CA SER A 116 -4.84 1.54 -26.07
C SER A 116 -3.41 1.96 -25.79
N SER A 117 -3.21 2.54 -24.61
CA SER A 117 -1.90 2.88 -24.05
C SER A 117 -1.91 2.66 -22.54
N THR A 118 -0.71 2.50 -21.97
CA THR A 118 -0.51 2.17 -20.56
C THR A 118 0.47 3.14 -19.91
N ALA A 119 0.18 3.54 -18.67
CA ALA A 119 1.07 4.29 -17.80
C ALA A 119 1.19 3.59 -16.45
N SER A 120 2.38 3.65 -15.84
CA SER A 120 2.63 3.03 -14.53
C SER A 120 3.32 4.00 -13.57
N ARG A 121 3.02 3.89 -12.28
CA ARG A 121 3.66 4.64 -11.20
C ARG A 121 3.85 3.75 -9.96
N THR A 122 4.96 3.95 -9.26
CA THR A 122 5.24 3.26 -8.00
C THR A 122 4.61 4.00 -6.83
N VAL A 123 3.95 3.25 -5.94
CA VAL A 123 3.42 3.73 -4.66
C VAL A 123 4.02 2.87 -3.54
N THR A 124 4.59 3.51 -2.53
CA THR A 124 5.19 2.84 -1.36
C THR A 124 4.31 3.05 -0.15
N VAL A 125 3.57 2.02 0.24
CA VAL A 125 2.64 2.03 1.37
C VAL A 125 3.42 1.75 2.65
N ALA A 126 3.44 2.72 3.57
CA ALA A 126 3.96 2.54 4.92
C ALA A 126 2.90 1.85 5.80
N SER A 127 3.28 1.13 6.84
CA SER A 127 2.32 0.41 7.68
C SER A 127 1.67 1.25 8.79
N GLY A 128 1.84 2.58 8.76
CA GLY A 128 1.22 3.51 9.70
C GLY A 128 1.92 3.65 11.05
N GLY A 129 2.79 2.69 11.43
CA GLY A 129 3.44 2.66 12.74
C GLY A 129 2.43 2.48 13.90
N GLU A 130 2.88 1.91 15.02
CA GLU A 130 2.12 1.97 16.27
C GLU A 130 2.65 3.15 17.10
N ALA A 131 1.84 3.65 18.04
CA ALA A 131 2.33 4.56 19.06
C ALA A 131 3.59 4.00 19.74
N ALA A 132 4.52 4.88 20.10
CA ALA A 132 5.76 4.49 20.78
C ALA A 132 5.44 3.68 22.05
N CYS A 133 6.23 2.64 22.31
CA CYS A 133 5.99 1.76 23.45
C CYS A 133 6.15 2.54 24.77
N THR A 134 5.10 2.51 25.60
CA THR A 134 5.15 3.01 26.98
C THR A 134 5.16 1.82 27.93
N ALA A 135 6.22 1.71 28.74
CA ALA A 135 6.35 0.59 29.66
C ALA A 135 5.32 0.73 30.80
N ASP A 136 4.71 -0.38 31.18
CA ASP A 136 3.73 -0.45 32.27
C ASP A 136 3.86 -1.78 33.01
N ALA A 137 2.98 -2.02 33.98
CA ALA A 137 2.99 -3.24 34.79
C ALA A 137 2.82 -4.56 34.00
N THR A 138 2.46 -4.49 32.71
CA THR A 138 2.16 -5.64 31.83
C THR A 138 2.90 -5.60 30.49
N THR A 139 3.66 -4.54 30.23
CA THR A 139 4.29 -4.28 28.93
C THR A 139 5.77 -4.03 29.10
N LEU A 140 6.60 -4.87 28.46
CA LEU A 140 8.02 -4.56 28.27
C LEU A 140 8.19 -3.71 27.02
N CYS A 141 8.94 -2.62 27.15
CA CYS A 141 9.40 -1.82 26.03
C CYS A 141 10.90 -2.04 25.83
N LEU A 142 11.24 -2.83 24.82
CA LEU A 142 12.60 -3.25 24.54
C LEU A 142 13.16 -2.52 23.31
N TYR A 143 14.48 -2.51 23.21
CA TYR A 143 15.25 -1.93 22.11
C TYR A 143 14.91 -0.46 21.87
N GLY A 144 15.03 0.37 22.92
CA GLY A 144 14.74 1.80 22.84
C GLY A 144 13.25 2.14 22.63
N GLY A 145 12.36 1.25 23.06
CA GLY A 145 10.91 1.43 22.94
C GLY A 145 10.33 1.01 21.59
N ARG A 146 11.14 0.42 20.71
CA ARG A 146 10.68 -0.12 19.43
C ARG A 146 9.85 -1.38 19.58
N PHE A 147 10.18 -2.27 20.52
CA PHE A 147 9.44 -3.53 20.66
C PHE A 147 8.59 -3.51 21.92
N LYS A 148 7.29 -3.68 21.71
CA LYS A 148 6.29 -3.87 22.75
C LYS A 148 6.10 -5.37 22.94
N VAL A 149 6.44 -5.88 24.13
CA VAL A 149 6.26 -7.31 24.45
C VAL A 149 5.23 -7.45 25.57
N ARG A 150 4.22 -8.28 25.32
CA ARG A 150 3.16 -8.64 26.27
C ARG A 150 3.03 -10.15 26.34
N ALA A 151 2.63 -10.65 27.50
CA ALA A 151 2.31 -12.05 27.66
C ALA A 151 0.97 -12.22 28.39
N ALA A 152 0.25 -13.28 28.04
CA ALA A 152 -0.94 -13.76 28.73
C ALA A 152 -0.76 -15.23 29.10
N TRP A 153 -1.48 -15.68 30.12
CA TRP A 153 -1.41 -17.05 30.62
C TRP A 153 -2.80 -17.67 30.80
N LYS A 154 -2.86 -19.00 30.75
CA LYS A 154 -4.03 -19.80 31.11
C LYS A 154 -3.62 -21.05 31.89
N ASP A 155 -4.20 -21.26 33.07
CA ASP A 155 -3.86 -22.37 33.95
C ASP A 155 -4.73 -23.63 33.71
N TYR A 156 -4.48 -24.68 34.51
CA TYR A 156 -5.21 -25.96 34.42
C TYR A 156 -6.67 -25.88 34.88
N SER A 157 -7.04 -24.87 35.65
CA SER A 157 -8.44 -24.62 36.02
C SER A 157 -9.21 -23.90 34.89
N GLY A 158 -8.50 -23.41 33.88
CA GLY A 158 -9.03 -22.57 32.82
C GLY A 158 -9.06 -21.08 33.16
N ALA A 159 -8.52 -20.67 34.31
CA ALA A 159 -8.35 -19.27 34.64
C ALA A 159 -7.33 -18.64 33.69
N THR A 160 -7.56 -17.39 33.34
CA THR A 160 -6.71 -16.63 32.40
C THR A 160 -6.28 -15.31 33.02
N GLY A 161 -5.14 -14.79 32.58
CA GLY A 161 -4.66 -13.49 33.03
C GLY A 161 -3.58 -12.88 32.13
N THR A 162 -3.33 -11.59 32.34
CA THR A 162 -2.19 -10.90 31.73
C THR A 162 -0.98 -11.03 32.63
N ALA A 163 0.15 -11.39 32.03
CA ALA A 163 1.41 -11.47 32.73
C ALA A 163 1.89 -10.08 33.16
N ARG A 164 2.61 -10.03 34.27
CA ARG A 164 3.17 -8.79 34.81
C ARG A 164 4.62 -8.68 34.38
N ALA A 165 5.00 -7.50 33.90
CA ALA A 165 6.26 -7.24 33.24
C ALA A 165 7.23 -6.50 34.16
N GLN A 166 8.51 -6.86 34.09
CA GLN A 166 9.60 -6.12 34.72
C GLN A 166 10.77 -6.02 33.74
N ALA A 167 11.12 -4.79 33.36
CA ALA A 167 12.31 -4.53 32.57
C ALA A 167 13.57 -4.77 33.41
N LEU A 168 14.58 -5.39 32.80
CA LEU A 168 15.90 -5.60 33.38
C LEU A 168 16.93 -4.65 32.75
N THR A 169 16.92 -4.57 31.42
CA THR A 169 17.79 -3.69 30.65
C THR A 169 16.98 -3.06 29.51
N SER A 170 17.62 -2.25 28.66
CA SER A 170 16.99 -1.73 27.45
C SER A 170 16.62 -2.81 26.44
N ASP A 171 17.18 -4.02 26.52
CA ASP A 171 16.93 -5.10 25.55
C ASP A 171 16.35 -6.38 26.18
N SER A 172 16.17 -6.40 27.50
CA SER A 172 15.70 -7.60 28.22
C SER A 172 14.76 -7.28 29.38
N GLY A 173 13.91 -8.25 29.68
CA GLY A 173 13.00 -8.21 30.83
C GLY A 173 12.44 -9.59 31.13
N TYR A 174 11.59 -9.66 32.14
CA TYR A 174 10.93 -10.90 32.52
C TYR A 174 9.45 -10.67 32.83
N PHE A 175 8.71 -11.78 32.84
CA PHE A 175 7.32 -11.81 33.25
C PHE A 175 7.10 -12.77 34.41
N TRP A 176 6.13 -12.43 35.26
CA TRP A 176 5.58 -13.28 36.31
C TRP A 176 4.04 -13.28 36.22
N PHE A 177 3.39 -14.33 36.72
CA PHE A 177 1.94 -14.52 36.57
C PHE A 177 1.19 -14.36 37.89
N PHE A 178 1.60 -15.12 38.90
CA PHE A 178 0.87 -15.27 40.16
C PHE A 178 1.55 -14.57 41.33
N ASP A 179 2.88 -14.61 41.36
CA ASP A 179 3.72 -14.05 42.41
C ASP A 179 4.96 -13.41 41.80
N ALA A 180 5.29 -12.19 42.23
CA ALA A 180 6.47 -11.46 41.75
C ALA A 180 7.80 -12.14 42.11
N ALA A 181 7.81 -13.04 43.09
CA ALA A 181 8.98 -13.85 43.44
C ALA A 181 9.22 -15.03 42.46
N ASN A 182 8.23 -15.39 41.64
CA ASN A 182 8.29 -16.51 40.71
C ASN A 182 8.32 -16.00 39.26
N VAL A 183 9.52 -15.92 38.69
CA VAL A 183 9.71 -15.55 37.29
C VAL A 183 9.32 -16.72 36.38
N GLU A 184 8.46 -16.45 35.40
CA GLU A 184 7.88 -17.48 34.53
C GLU A 184 8.47 -17.44 33.13
N LEU A 185 8.72 -16.23 32.61
CA LEU A 185 9.26 -15.99 31.27
C LEU A 185 10.39 -14.96 31.31
N LEU A 186 11.40 -15.14 30.48
CA LEU A 186 12.44 -14.16 30.17
C LEU A 186 12.37 -13.82 28.69
N ALA A 187 12.39 -12.52 28.37
CA ALA A 187 12.40 -12.01 27.00
C ALA A 187 13.65 -11.17 26.75
N LYS A 188 14.26 -11.34 25.57
CA LYS A 188 15.41 -10.55 25.11
C LYS A 188 15.30 -10.25 23.62
N MET A 189 15.55 -9.00 23.26
CA MET A 189 15.82 -8.59 21.87
C MET A 189 17.31 -8.68 21.59
N VAL A 190 17.67 -9.26 20.44
CA VAL A 190 19.06 -9.41 20.02
C VAL A 190 19.27 -8.75 18.66
N ASN A 191 20.32 -7.93 18.57
CA ASN A 191 20.68 -7.23 17.35
C ASN A 191 21.54 -8.11 16.44
N GLY A 192 20.93 -8.70 15.41
CA GLY A 192 21.63 -9.48 14.38
C GLY A 192 22.11 -8.66 13.16
N CYS A 193 21.83 -7.36 13.11
CA CYS A 193 21.95 -6.57 11.89
C CYS A 193 23.37 -6.46 11.34
N ALA A 194 24.38 -6.48 12.22
CA ALA A 194 25.79 -6.40 11.83
C ALA A 194 26.26 -7.60 10.99
N TRP A 195 25.52 -8.72 11.00
CA TRP A 195 25.86 -9.95 10.28
C TRP A 195 24.89 -10.26 9.14
N GLY A 196 24.22 -9.24 8.59
CA GLY A 196 23.20 -9.40 7.56
C GLY A 196 21.95 -10.16 8.04
N SER A 197 21.83 -10.39 9.35
CA SER A 197 20.67 -11.03 9.96
C SER A 197 19.60 -9.99 10.33
N LYS A 198 18.43 -10.48 10.74
CA LYS A 198 17.32 -9.67 11.25
C LYS A 198 17.46 -9.42 12.76
N LEU A 199 16.56 -8.60 13.32
CA LEU A 199 16.44 -8.47 14.77
C LEU A 199 15.69 -9.69 15.32
N ALA A 200 16.27 -10.31 16.34
CA ALA A 200 15.78 -11.56 16.90
C ALA A 200 15.12 -11.39 18.26
N VAL A 201 14.04 -12.14 18.49
CA VAL A 201 13.38 -12.31 19.78
C VAL A 201 13.84 -13.64 20.36
N TYR A 202 14.32 -13.58 21.59
CA TYR A 202 14.53 -14.75 22.43
C TYR A 202 13.53 -14.73 23.57
N VAL A 203 12.72 -15.79 23.70
CA VAL A 203 11.86 -15.99 24.86
C VAL A 203 12.08 -17.39 25.41
N GLY A 204 12.33 -17.48 26.70
CA GLY A 204 12.42 -18.76 27.42
C GLY A 204 11.54 -18.70 28.66
N GLY A 205 11.15 -19.86 29.16
CA GLY A 205 10.33 -19.97 30.35
C GLY A 205 10.46 -21.33 31.02
N LEU A 206 10.07 -21.39 32.29
CA LEU A 206 10.00 -22.64 33.06
C LEU A 206 8.56 -23.01 33.43
N THR A 207 7.60 -22.20 32.99
CA THR A 207 6.18 -22.39 33.23
C THR A 207 5.60 -23.61 32.52
N ASP A 208 4.69 -24.31 33.18
CA ASP A 208 3.90 -25.39 32.62
C ASP A 208 2.47 -24.95 32.24
N VAL A 209 2.06 -23.73 32.59
CA VAL A 209 0.78 -23.14 32.14
C VAL A 209 0.83 -22.76 30.66
N GLU A 210 -0.31 -22.54 30.03
CA GLU A 210 -0.36 -22.02 28.66
C GLU A 210 0.10 -20.57 28.66
N THR A 211 0.87 -20.17 27.64
CA THR A 211 1.29 -18.78 27.47
C THR A 211 1.14 -18.31 26.03
N THR A 212 0.68 -17.08 25.87
CA THR A 212 0.66 -16.36 24.60
C THR A 212 1.52 -15.12 24.72
N ILE A 213 2.62 -15.04 23.96
CA ILE A 213 3.53 -13.90 23.94
C ILE A 213 3.34 -13.14 22.63
N GLN A 214 3.02 -11.86 22.71
CA GLN A 214 2.93 -10.97 21.57
C GLN A 214 4.12 -10.01 21.58
N VAL A 215 4.85 -9.94 20.46
CA VAL A 215 5.92 -8.97 20.21
C VAL A 215 5.51 -8.10 19.05
N THR A 216 5.32 -6.80 19.30
CA THR A 216 4.95 -5.82 18.28
C THR A 216 6.09 -4.85 18.02
N ASP A 217 6.43 -4.64 16.75
CA ASP A 217 7.36 -3.61 16.29
C ASP A 217 6.60 -2.29 16.10
N THR A 218 6.83 -1.31 16.97
CA THR A 218 6.10 -0.04 16.93
C THR A 218 6.45 0.80 15.71
N ARG A 219 7.54 0.51 14.99
CA ARG A 219 7.87 1.25 13.76
C ARG A 219 6.83 1.04 12.69
N ASP A 220 6.35 -0.20 12.59
CA ASP A 220 5.52 -0.63 11.49
C ASP A 220 4.21 -1.29 11.94
N GLY A 221 3.98 -1.44 13.24
CA GLY A 221 2.79 -2.07 13.81
C GLY A 221 2.70 -3.58 13.57
N THR A 222 3.70 -4.19 12.91
CA THR A 222 3.71 -5.64 12.69
C THR A 222 3.97 -6.37 14.00
N TYR A 223 3.33 -7.52 14.18
CA TYR A 223 3.52 -8.32 15.39
C TYR A 223 3.73 -9.80 15.08
N ARG A 224 4.35 -10.48 16.04
CA ARG A 224 4.44 -11.94 16.11
C ARG A 224 3.84 -12.43 17.41
N GLU A 225 3.13 -13.53 17.32
CA GLU A 225 2.56 -14.22 18.47
C GLU A 225 3.21 -15.60 18.61
N TYR A 226 3.65 -15.90 19.82
CA TYR A 226 4.27 -17.18 20.18
C TYR A 226 3.42 -17.83 21.25
N GLN A 227 2.87 -18.99 20.94
CA GLN A 227 2.03 -19.75 21.87
C GLN A 227 2.79 -20.97 22.37
N LYS A 228 2.63 -21.23 23.67
CA LYS A 228 3.05 -22.46 24.33
C LYS A 228 1.80 -23.08 24.96
N PRO A 229 1.33 -24.25 24.49
CA PRO A 229 0.14 -24.89 25.03
C PRO A 229 0.30 -25.34 26.49
N LEU A 230 -0.83 -25.48 27.19
CA LEU A 230 -0.90 -26.02 28.56
C LEU A 230 -0.22 -27.39 28.69
N GLY A 231 0.54 -27.60 29.76
CA GLY A 231 1.19 -28.89 30.08
C GLY A 231 2.37 -29.28 29.19
N GLN A 232 2.70 -28.48 28.16
CA GLN A 232 3.90 -28.70 27.35
C GLN A 232 5.14 -28.07 28.00
N LYS A 233 6.33 -28.57 27.67
CA LYS A 233 7.57 -27.87 28.03
C LYS A 233 7.67 -26.57 27.21
N PHE A 234 8.22 -25.52 27.80
CA PHE A 234 8.47 -24.30 27.05
C PHE A 234 9.58 -24.54 26.02
N THR A 235 9.24 -24.43 24.74
CA THR A 235 10.22 -24.42 23.65
C THR A 235 10.74 -23.00 23.51
N MET A 236 12.05 -22.82 23.65
CA MET A 236 12.66 -21.50 23.51
C MET A 236 12.30 -20.89 22.15
N VAL A 237 11.73 -19.69 22.18
CA VAL A 237 11.56 -18.85 20.99
C VAL A 237 12.93 -18.28 20.66
N SER A 238 13.36 -18.45 19.42
CA SER A 238 14.58 -17.87 18.85
C SER A 238 14.28 -17.57 17.39
N ASP A 239 13.50 -16.52 17.17
CA ASP A 239 13.02 -16.12 15.84
C ASP A 239 13.63 -14.76 15.48
N ALA A 240 13.87 -14.53 14.18
CA ALA A 240 14.38 -13.26 13.66
C ALA A 240 13.42 -12.68 12.61
N PRO A 241 12.18 -12.30 13.00
CA PRO A 241 11.16 -11.92 12.03
C PRO A 241 11.29 -10.46 11.60
N PHE A 242 11.87 -9.60 12.44
CA PHE A 242 11.82 -8.14 12.30
C PHE A 242 12.98 -7.58 11.49
N SER A 243 12.68 -6.61 10.62
CA SER A 243 13.67 -5.93 9.79
C SER A 243 14.67 -5.14 10.64
N CYS A 244 15.89 -4.98 10.14
CA CYS A 244 16.86 -4.08 10.76
C CYS A 244 16.42 -2.61 10.68
N PRO A 245 17.04 -1.72 11.48
CA PRO A 245 16.91 -0.28 11.35
C PRO A 245 17.00 0.19 9.90
#